data_AF-A0A967HZP0-F1
#
_entry.id   AF-A0A967HZP0-F1
#
_cell.length_a   1.000
_cell.length_b   1.000
_cell.length_c   1.000
_cell.angle_alpha   90.00
_cell.angle_beta   90.00
_cell.angle_gamma   90.00
#
_symmetry.space_group_name_H-M   'P 1'
#
loop_
_entity.id
_entity.type
_entity.pdbx_description
1 polymer ?
#
loop_
_entity_poly.entity_id
_entity_poly.type
_entity_poly.pdbx_seq_one_letter_code
_entity_poly.pdbx_strand_id
1 'polypeptide(L)' 'MADAEGVISSVIYGPDQRTRITPETRQVVFGVYAVPGVSNQAVQDHLEDIRDNIMLFAQDAEVEVLQVYTTA' A
#
# COMPACT_ATOMS: atom_id res chain seq x y z
N MET A 1 -6.44 -7.81 -0.58
CA MET A 1 -5.55 -7.85 -1.76
C MET A 1 -5.05 -9.28 -1.95
N ALA A 2 -5.00 -9.76 -3.18
CA ALA A 2 -4.56 -11.12 -3.51
C ALA A 2 -3.80 -11.14 -4.85
N ASP A 3 -2.92 -12.12 -5.02
CA ASP A 3 -2.25 -12.47 -6.27
C ASP A 3 -2.72 -13.85 -6.77
N ALA A 4 -2.02 -14.42 -7.75
CA ALA A 4 -2.32 -15.73 -8.31
C ALA A 4 -2.05 -16.90 -7.34
N GLU A 5 -1.26 -16.69 -6.28
CA GLU A 5 -0.93 -17.72 -5.27
C GLU A 5 -1.84 -17.62 -4.04
N GLY A 6 -2.38 -16.45 -3.72
CA GLY A 6 -3.37 -16.30 -2.66
C GLY A 6 -3.49 -14.89 -2.09
N VAL A 7 -3.99 -14.81 -0.85
CA VAL A 7 -4.16 -13.53 -0.14
C VAL A 7 -2.79 -12.96 0.23
N ILE A 8 -2.56 -11.71 -0.14
CA ILE A 8 -1.36 -10.93 0.23
C ILE A 8 -1.62 -10.10 1.48
N SER A 9 -2.82 -9.51 1.58
CA SER A 9 -3.17 -8.62 2.68
C SER A 9 -4.67 -8.55 2.90
N SER A 10 -5.07 -8.41 4.16
CA SER A 10 -6.45 -8.20 4.59
C SER A 10 -6.56 -7.05 5.60
N VAL A 11 -7.74 -6.45 5.69
CA VAL A 11 -8.01 -5.32 6.61
C VAL A 11 -7.79 -5.72 8.08
N ILE A 12 -8.14 -6.96 8.46
CA ILE A 12 -8.12 -7.40 9.86
C ILE A 12 -6.76 -7.97 10.28
N TYR A 13 -6.10 -8.72 9.40
CA TYR A 13 -4.87 -9.44 9.74
C TYR A 13 -3.60 -8.82 9.14
N GLY A 14 -3.74 -7.80 8.29
CA GLY A 14 -2.61 -7.17 7.63
C GLY A 14 -1.97 -8.11 6.58
N PRO A 15 -0.65 -8.00 6.35
CA PRO A 15 0.04 -8.78 5.33
C PRO A 15 0.13 -10.26 5.72
N ASP A 16 0.10 -11.12 4.72
CA ASP A 16 0.35 -12.55 4.87
C ASP A 16 1.82 -12.84 5.23
N GLN A 17 2.13 -14.10 5.54
CA GLN A 17 3.50 -14.46 5.90
C GLN A 17 4.45 -14.50 4.71
N ARG A 18 3.96 -14.85 3.51
CA ARG A 18 4.79 -15.08 2.31
C ARG A 18 5.31 -13.77 1.73
N THR A 19 4.55 -12.68 1.84
CA THR A 19 4.82 -11.41 1.14
C THR A 19 5.07 -10.21 2.06
N ARG A 20 5.09 -10.41 3.39
CA ARG A 20 5.39 -9.33 4.35
C ARG A 20 6.76 -8.68 4.07
N ILE A 21 6.86 -7.40 4.40
CA ILE A 21 8.12 -6.67 4.37
C ILE A 21 9.09 -7.27 5.38
N THR A 22 10.36 -7.41 4.97
CA THR A 22 11.49 -7.91 5.75
C THR A 22 12.68 -6.96 5.60
N PRO A 23 13.74 -7.07 6.43
CA PRO A 23 14.96 -6.29 6.23
C PRO A 23 15.61 -6.48 4.86
N GLU A 24 15.36 -7.61 4.19
CA GLU A 24 15.91 -7.93 2.86
C GLU A 24 15.07 -7.35 1.71
N THR A 25 13.87 -6.83 1.99
CA THR A 25 12.94 -6.33 0.97
C THR A 25 13.50 -5.10 0.25
N ARG A 26 13.44 -5.11 -1.09
CA ARG A 26 13.93 -4.01 -1.96
C ARG A 26 12.84 -3.28 -2.73
N GLN A 27 11.69 -3.93 -2.92
CA GLN A 27 10.52 -3.36 -3.57
C GLN A 27 9.31 -3.62 -2.69
N VAL A 28 8.45 -2.63 -2.56
CA VAL A 28 7.35 -2.62 -1.59
C VAL A 28 6.09 -2.13 -2.26
N VAL A 29 4.96 -2.73 -1.89
CA VAL A 29 3.62 -2.28 -2.29
C VAL A 29 2.86 -1.92 -1.03
N PHE A 30 2.40 -0.68 -0.95
CA PHE A 30 1.49 -0.21 0.09
C PHE A 30 0.07 -0.14 -0.47
N GLY A 31 -0.90 -0.55 0.34
CA GLY A 31 -2.32 -0.54 -0.03
C GLY A 31 -3.16 0.11 1.05
N VAL A 32 -4.03 1.04 0.64
CA VAL A 32 -5.05 1.66 1.50
C VAL A 32 -6.42 1.10 1.09
N TYR A 33 -7.20 0.62 2.05
CA TYR A 33 -8.54 0.12 1.82
C TYR A 33 -9.58 1.16 2.24
N ALA A 34 -10.32 1.70 1.28
CA ALA A 34 -11.43 2.61 1.55
C ALA A 34 -12.70 1.84 1.89
N VAL A 35 -13.39 2.23 2.97
CA VAL A 35 -14.74 1.75 3.27
C VAL A 35 -15.78 2.73 2.74
N PRO A 36 -17.05 2.31 2.53
CA PRO A 36 -18.10 3.22 2.10
C PRO A 36 -18.20 4.47 2.98
N GLY A 37 -18.26 5.65 2.36
CA GLY A 37 -18.25 6.94 3.04
C GLY A 37 -16.88 7.61 3.15
N VAL A 38 -15.78 6.90 2.83
CA VAL A 38 -14.46 7.50 2.66
C VAL A 38 -14.32 8.00 1.22
N SER A 39 -13.90 9.26 1.05
CA SER A 39 -13.73 9.86 -0.27
C SER A 39 -12.46 9.35 -0.97
N ASN A 40 -12.46 9.33 -2.30
CA ASN A 40 -11.25 9.01 -3.07
C ASN A 40 -10.10 9.96 -2.75
N GLN A 41 -10.41 11.24 -2.48
CA GLN A 41 -9.39 12.22 -2.09
C GLN A 41 -8.74 11.84 -0.75
N ALA A 42 -9.52 11.43 0.26
CA ALA A 42 -8.94 11.01 1.53
C ALA A 42 -8.04 9.77 1.39
N VAL A 43 -8.35 8.87 0.46
CA VAL A 43 -7.50 7.70 0.14
C VAL A 43 -6.22 8.14 -0.55
N GLN A 44 -6.32 9.05 -1.52
CA GLN A 44 -5.19 9.64 -2.22
C GLN A 44 -4.24 10.35 -1.24
N ASP A 45 -4.78 11.22 -0.40
CA ASP A 45 -4.02 11.96 0.61
C ASP A 45 -3.30 10.97 1.55
N HIS A 46 -3.97 9.89 1.97
CA HIS A 46 -3.34 8.89 2.81
C HIS A 46 -2.23 8.09 2.11
N LEU A 47 -2.35 7.81 0.81
CA LEU A 47 -1.26 7.21 0.03
C LEU A 47 -0.07 8.16 -0.11
N GLU A 48 -0.31 9.45 -0.27
CA GLU A 48 0.72 10.49 -0.31
C GLU A 48 1.44 10.63 1.03
N ASP A 49 0.71 10.60 2.15
CA ASP A 49 1.29 10.58 3.50
C ASP A 49 2.21 9.36 3.69
N ILE A 50 1.81 8.18 3.21
CA ILE A 50 2.66 6.98 3.28
C ILE A 50 3.95 7.18 2.49
N ARG A 51 3.85 7.67 1.24
CA ARG A 51 5.01 8.00 0.41
C ARG A 51 5.94 8.96 1.15
N ASP A 52 5.40 10.07 1.66
CA ASP A 52 6.20 11.13 2.26
C ASP A 52 6.92 10.63 3.52
N ASN A 53 6.26 9.79 4.32
CA ASN A 53 6.90 9.13 5.47
C ASN A 53 8.05 8.19 5.07
N ILE A 54 7.93 7.47 3.95
CA ILE A 54 9.01 6.61 3.44
C ILE A 54 10.21 7.45 2.99
N MET A 55 9.95 8.56 2.31
CA MET A 55 11.01 9.45 1.81
C MET A 55 11.85 10.08 2.93
N LEU A 56 11.34 10.14 4.17
CA LEU A 56 12.12 10.61 5.33
C LEU A 56 13.35 9.75 5.60
N PHE A 57 13.29 8.43 5.33
CA PHE A 57 14.39 7.50 5.63
C PHE A 57 14.95 6.78 4.40
N ALA A 58 14.22 6.77 3.29
CA ALA A 58 14.64 6.14 2.04
C ALA A 58 14.62 7.16 0.90
N GLN A 59 15.50 8.15 0.97
CA GLN A 59 15.52 9.30 0.04
C GLN A 59 15.81 8.91 -1.42
N ASP A 60 16.50 7.78 -1.64
CA ASP A 60 16.78 7.24 -2.97
C ASP A 60 15.68 6.29 -3.47
N ALA A 61 14.58 6.11 -2.72
CA ALA A 61 13.46 5.30 -3.18
C ALA A 61 12.70 5.99 -4.31
N GLU A 62 12.24 5.21 -5.27
CA GLU A 62 11.44 5.70 -6.39
C GLU A 62 9.98 5.22 -6.26
N VAL A 63 9.05 6.11 -6.58
CA VAL A 63 7.62 5.77 -6.63
C VAL A 63 7.28 5.32 -8.05
N GLU A 64 7.12 4.02 -8.24
CA GLU A 64 6.69 3.48 -9.54
C GLU A 64 5.22 3.77 -9.83
N VAL A 65 4.35 3.61 -8.83
CA VAL A 65 2.90 3.78 -8.96
C VAL A 65 2.32 4.42 -7.70
N LEU A 66 1.47 5.43 -7.87
CA LEU A 66 0.63 6.00 -6.82
C LEU A 66 -0.74 6.34 -7.43
N GLN A 67 -1.73 5.50 -7.15
CA GLN A 67 -3.04 5.59 -7.78
C GLN A 67 -4.16 5.03 -6.89
N VAL A 68 -5.31 5.70 -6.91
CA VAL A 68 -6.56 5.20 -6.33
C VAL A 68 -7.34 4.42 -7.39
N TYR A 69 -7.75 3.19 -7.04
CA TYR A 69 -8.61 2.36 -7.87
C TYR A 69 -10.03 2.37 -7.32
N THR A 70 -11.01 2.65 -8.18
CA THR A 70 -12.44 2.59 -7.83
C THR A 70 -13.11 1.50 -8.63
N THR A 71 -14.00 0.74 -8.00
CA THR A 71 -14.98 -0.07 -8.74
C THR A 71 -16.02 0.85 -9.36
N ALA A 72 -16.25 0.69 -10.67
CA ALA A 72 -17.31 1.37 -11.42
C ALA A 72 -18.71 0.91 -10.97
#